data_AF-A0A172TVC1-F1
#
_entry.id   AF-A0A172TVC1-F1
#
_cell.length_a   1.000
_cell.length_b   1.000
_cell.length_c   1.000
_cell.angle_alpha   90.00
_cell.angle_beta   90.00
_cell.angle_gamma   90.00
#
_symmetry.space_group_name_H-M   'P 1'
#
loop_
_entity.id
_entity.type
_entity.pdbx_description
1 polymer ?
#
loop_
_entity_poly.entity_id
_entity_poly.type
_entity_poly.pdbx_seq_one_letter_code
_entity_poly.pdbx_strand_id
1 'polypeptide(L)'
;MKRIFSSALFLSVTLFVMSCNSGEATNQAKQISASKDQENSYACSMHPEVTGKEGDRCPKCGMTLVKRKASSNSNAYYMQLATTPAKIIPNKEVVFLLTPQKKDTTNEQVTLETAHEKKIHLILVSHDLSWFDHVHPELTADGSYRVKTAFPAAGHYLAFADYKPVGGDHVVNKIELHVEGAVPPVKQYTGEKLSGASGKYAFSVKPIGGQFVAGNGMQMEGVIEKSGQAVDVNTFTDYLGAKAHIVIIGMDDKEYLHVHPEVVNGKFNIHTTFNKPGIYRGWIQFNGDDKLHTIDFTLNVKQGATLDATKDNPSNSSTTHGEHQAEHHH
;
A
#
# COMPACT_ATOMS: atom_id res chain seq x y z
N MET A 1 60.21 13.16 -34.32
CA MET A 1 60.89 12.85 -35.61
C MET A 1 60.99 11.33 -35.69
N LYS A 2 60.25 10.61 -36.57
CA LYS A 2 60.63 10.23 -37.96
C LYS A 2 62.04 9.61 -37.97
N ARG A 3 62.33 8.33 -38.28
CA ARG A 3 61.98 7.49 -39.46
C ARG A 3 62.62 6.06 -39.30
N ILE A 4 61.93 4.94 -39.60
CA ILE A 4 61.96 4.07 -40.84
C ILE A 4 62.94 2.87 -40.81
N PHE A 5 62.40 1.63 -40.71
CA PHE A 5 62.41 0.45 -41.63
C PHE A 5 63.66 -0.46 -41.66
N SER A 6 63.45 -1.78 -41.54
CA SER A 6 63.63 -2.75 -42.65
C SER A 6 63.19 -4.18 -42.29
N SER A 7 62.64 -4.83 -43.31
CA SER A 7 61.92 -6.10 -43.38
C SER A 7 62.81 -7.36 -43.37
N ALA A 8 62.22 -8.51 -43.05
CA ALA A 8 62.57 -9.78 -43.68
C ALA A 8 61.35 -10.73 -43.73
N LEU A 9 61.11 -11.23 -44.93
CA LEU A 9 60.04 -12.09 -45.42
C LEU A 9 60.50 -13.56 -45.33
N PHE A 10 59.68 -14.48 -44.83
CA PHE A 10 59.79 -15.90 -45.21
C PHE A 10 58.42 -16.55 -45.36
N LEU A 11 58.27 -17.13 -46.54
CA LEU A 11 57.13 -17.86 -47.08
C LEU A 11 57.36 -19.35 -46.81
N SER A 12 56.39 -20.07 -46.23
CA SER A 12 56.28 -21.51 -46.51
C SER A 12 54.83 -21.98 -46.38
N VAL A 13 54.32 -22.42 -47.52
CA VAL A 13 53.06 -23.14 -47.71
C VAL A 13 53.25 -24.59 -47.28
N THR A 14 52.30 -25.14 -46.52
CA THR A 14 52.10 -26.59 -46.47
C THR A 14 50.60 -26.91 -46.44
N LEU A 15 50.14 -27.49 -47.55
CA LEU A 15 48.87 -28.20 -47.69
C LEU A 15 48.81 -29.35 -46.67
N PHE A 16 47.66 -29.52 -46.01
CA PHE A 16 47.23 -30.82 -45.51
C PHE A 16 45.84 -31.13 -46.03
N VAL A 17 45.71 -32.35 -46.55
CA VAL A 17 44.60 -32.84 -47.38
C VAL A 17 43.51 -33.45 -46.48
N MET A 18 42.26 -33.26 -46.90
CA MET A 18 41.05 -33.87 -46.35
C MET A 18 41.07 -35.41 -46.40
N SER A 19 40.41 -36.08 -45.46
CA SER A 19 39.30 -36.99 -45.82
C SER A 19 38.42 -37.44 -44.64
N CYS A 20 37.12 -37.20 -44.82
CA CYS A 20 35.93 -37.99 -44.47
C CYS A 20 35.72 -38.51 -43.03
N ASN A 21 34.71 -37.94 -42.34
CA ASN A 21 33.57 -38.77 -41.96
C ASN A 21 32.24 -38.00 -42.08
N SER A 22 31.23 -38.80 -42.35
CA SER A 22 29.91 -38.60 -42.92
C SER A 22 28.83 -38.11 -41.95
N GLY A 23 27.77 -37.51 -42.49
CA GLY A 23 26.44 -37.47 -41.85
C GLY A 23 25.73 -36.12 -41.91
N GLU A 24 24.91 -35.92 -42.93
CA GLU A 24 24.06 -34.76 -43.17
C GLU A 24 22.95 -34.55 -42.11
N ALA A 25 22.44 -33.32 -42.14
CA ALA A 25 21.34 -32.78 -41.36
C ALA A 25 20.08 -33.64 -41.30
N THR A 26 19.42 -33.62 -40.15
CA THR A 26 17.96 -33.46 -40.07
C THR A 26 17.56 -32.86 -38.72
N ASN A 27 16.71 -31.84 -38.82
CA ASN A 27 15.87 -31.32 -37.74
C ASN A 27 15.14 -32.46 -37.02
N GLN A 28 15.11 -32.44 -35.69
CA GLN A 28 13.90 -32.20 -34.88
C GLN A 28 14.07 -32.64 -33.42
N ALA A 29 13.56 -31.78 -32.55
CA ALA A 29 12.96 -32.08 -31.25
C ALA A 29 13.89 -32.60 -30.13
N LYS A 30 14.61 -31.67 -29.51
CA LYS A 30 14.84 -31.73 -28.05
C LYS A 30 14.20 -30.51 -27.38
N GLN A 31 12.94 -30.71 -27.01
CA GLN A 31 12.35 -30.31 -25.74
C GLN A 31 12.87 -28.98 -25.16
N ILE A 32 12.25 -27.88 -25.59
CA ILE A 32 12.04 -26.73 -24.72
C ILE A 32 10.54 -26.72 -24.44
N SER A 33 10.18 -27.16 -23.25
CA SER A 33 8.85 -26.99 -22.68
C SER A 33 8.55 -25.49 -22.60
N ALA A 34 7.97 -24.95 -23.66
CA ALA A 34 7.17 -23.75 -23.57
C ALA A 34 5.98 -24.01 -22.63
N SER A 35 5.52 -22.95 -21.97
CA SER A 35 4.30 -22.87 -21.16
C SER A 35 4.39 -23.41 -19.72
N LYS A 36 4.89 -22.58 -18.79
CA LYS A 36 4.33 -22.51 -17.42
C LYS A 36 4.62 -21.21 -16.63
N ASP A 37 4.91 -20.09 -17.29
CA ASP A 37 5.04 -18.75 -16.66
C ASP A 37 3.98 -17.76 -17.17
N GLN A 38 2.78 -18.25 -17.45
CA GLN A 38 1.60 -17.46 -17.85
C GLN A 38 0.34 -17.92 -17.10
N GLU A 39 0.44 -18.17 -15.79
CA GLU A 39 -0.74 -18.64 -15.00
C GLU A 39 -0.99 -17.82 -13.74
N ASN A 40 -0.51 -16.57 -13.70
CA ASN A 40 -0.70 -15.67 -12.57
C ASN A 40 -0.98 -14.23 -13.03
N SER A 41 -1.79 -14.09 -14.07
CA SER A 41 -2.17 -12.78 -14.61
C SER A 41 -3.33 -12.13 -13.86
N TYR A 42 -3.89 -12.74 -12.81
CA TYR A 42 -4.95 -12.14 -12.00
C TYR A 42 -4.59 -12.23 -10.51
N ALA A 43 -4.91 -11.19 -9.74
CA ALA A 43 -4.76 -11.15 -8.29
C ALA A 43 -5.88 -10.35 -7.63
N CYS A 44 -6.08 -10.56 -6.33
CA CYS A 44 -7.06 -9.78 -5.59
C CYS A 44 -6.51 -8.36 -5.38
N SER A 45 -7.32 -7.35 -5.69
CA SER A 45 -6.95 -5.95 -5.47
C SER A 45 -6.64 -5.62 -4.01
N MET A 46 -7.22 -6.37 -3.06
CA MET A 46 -7.01 -6.18 -1.62
C MET A 46 -6.01 -7.17 -1.00
N HIS A 47 -5.74 -8.29 -1.69
CA HIS A 47 -4.82 -9.32 -1.25
C HIS A 47 -3.93 -9.73 -2.43
N PRO A 48 -2.92 -8.92 -2.80
CA PRO A 48 -2.12 -9.14 -4.00
C PRO A 48 -1.38 -10.50 -4.01
N GLU A 49 -1.17 -11.09 -2.85
CA GLU A 49 -0.65 -12.45 -2.66
C GLU A 49 -1.63 -13.56 -3.05
N VAL A 50 -2.92 -13.25 -3.13
CA VAL A 50 -3.96 -14.14 -3.66
C VAL A 50 -4.00 -13.97 -5.17
N THR A 51 -3.57 -15.00 -5.87
CA THR A 51 -3.42 -15.01 -7.33
C THR A 51 -4.24 -16.13 -7.94
N GLY A 52 -4.60 -15.99 -9.21
CA GLY A 52 -5.41 -16.97 -9.91
C GLY A 52 -5.70 -16.57 -11.35
N LYS A 53 -6.84 -17.04 -11.85
CA LYS A 53 -7.33 -16.85 -13.21
C LYS A 53 -8.44 -15.81 -13.27
N GLU A 54 -8.80 -15.42 -14.49
CA GLU A 54 -9.91 -14.51 -14.74
C GLU A 54 -11.22 -15.11 -14.22
N GLY A 55 -11.96 -14.33 -13.42
CA GLY A 55 -13.23 -14.77 -12.84
C GLY A 55 -13.11 -15.50 -11.49
N ASP A 56 -11.91 -15.86 -11.04
CA ASP A 56 -11.71 -16.43 -9.70
C ASP A 56 -12.11 -15.41 -8.63
N ARG A 57 -12.50 -15.90 -7.45
CA ARG A 57 -12.80 -15.05 -6.29
C ARG A 57 -11.75 -15.25 -5.22
N CYS A 58 -11.33 -14.15 -4.60
CA CYS A 58 -10.40 -14.18 -3.49
C CYS A 58 -11.00 -14.97 -2.31
N PRO A 59 -10.34 -16.01 -1.78
CA PRO A 59 -10.85 -16.75 -0.63
C PRO A 59 -10.77 -15.95 0.68
N LYS A 60 -10.00 -14.86 0.72
CA LYS A 60 -9.87 -13.99 1.89
C LYS A 60 -10.97 -12.93 2.00
N CYS A 61 -11.37 -12.32 0.88
CA CYS A 61 -12.36 -11.22 0.90
C CYS A 61 -13.58 -11.44 0.00
N GLY A 62 -13.60 -12.51 -0.81
CA GLY A 62 -14.69 -12.83 -1.70
C GLY A 62 -14.79 -11.97 -2.97
N MET A 63 -13.90 -10.99 -3.21
CA MET A 63 -13.90 -10.18 -4.44
C MET A 63 -13.34 -10.94 -5.65
N THR A 64 -13.81 -10.63 -6.86
CA THR A 64 -13.27 -11.21 -8.11
C THR A 64 -11.83 -10.75 -8.34
N LEU A 65 -10.93 -11.67 -8.71
CA LEU A 65 -9.54 -11.34 -9.03
C LEU A 65 -9.48 -10.49 -10.30
N VAL A 66 -8.62 -9.48 -10.28
CA VAL A 66 -8.43 -8.53 -11.38
C VAL A 66 -7.10 -8.77 -12.07
N LYS A 67 -7.01 -8.46 -13.37
CA LYS A 67 -5.81 -8.74 -14.16
C LYS A 67 -4.61 -7.97 -13.60
N ARG A 68 -3.57 -8.67 -13.15
CA ARG A 68 -2.24 -8.10 -12.90
C ARG A 68 -1.66 -7.62 -14.22
N LYS A 69 -1.43 -6.32 -14.32
CA LYS A 69 -0.45 -5.79 -15.26
C LYS A 69 0.91 -6.34 -14.83
N ALA A 70 1.78 -6.67 -15.79
CA ALA A 70 3.12 -7.20 -15.51
C ALA A 70 3.76 -6.34 -14.41
N SER A 71 4.18 -7.00 -13.32
CA SER A 71 4.62 -6.39 -12.06
C SER A 71 5.38 -5.09 -12.34
N SER A 72 4.68 -3.95 -12.21
CA SER A 72 5.38 -2.69 -12.26
C SER A 72 6.02 -2.58 -10.89
N ASN A 73 7.34 -2.44 -10.86
CA ASN A 73 8.04 -2.25 -9.61
C ASN A 73 7.30 -1.13 -8.84
N SER A 74 6.75 -1.41 -7.66
CA SER A 74 6.37 -0.35 -6.70
C SER A 74 7.57 0.58 -6.40
N ASN A 75 8.78 0.11 -6.75
CA ASN A 75 10.02 0.86 -6.77
C ASN A 75 10.30 1.66 -8.06
N ALA A 76 9.47 1.63 -9.11
CA ALA A 76 9.73 2.35 -10.37
C ALA A 76 9.49 3.86 -10.26
N TYR A 77 8.60 4.27 -9.35
CA TYR A 77 8.24 5.66 -9.15
C TYR A 77 8.72 6.15 -7.77
N TYR A 78 9.08 7.42 -7.71
CA TYR A 78 9.35 8.12 -6.46
C TYR A 78 8.83 9.54 -6.53
N MET A 79 8.56 10.11 -5.36
CA MET A 79 8.10 11.48 -5.23
C MET A 79 9.29 12.38 -4.92
N GLN A 80 9.62 13.29 -5.83
CA GLN A 80 10.55 14.37 -5.55
C GLN A 80 9.81 15.49 -4.81
N LEU A 81 10.40 16.00 -3.74
CA LEU A 81 9.86 17.13 -2.98
C LEU A 81 10.84 18.31 -3.03
N ALA A 82 10.32 19.50 -3.34
CA ALA A 82 10.97 20.76 -3.10
C ALA A 82 10.12 21.63 -2.16
N THR A 83 10.77 22.47 -1.35
CA THR A 83 10.12 23.35 -0.40
C THR A 83 10.48 24.80 -0.64
N THR A 84 9.54 25.71 -0.42
CA THR A 84 9.77 27.16 -0.47
C THR A 84 9.11 27.81 0.74
N PRO A 85 9.89 28.39 1.68
CA PRO A 85 11.36 28.42 1.72
C PRO A 85 11.97 27.01 1.88
N ALA A 86 13.24 26.86 1.48
CA ALA A 86 13.96 25.58 1.60
C ALA A 86 14.12 25.14 3.07
N LYS A 87 14.37 26.09 3.97
CA LYS A 87 14.38 25.85 5.42
C LYS A 87 12.97 26.03 5.97
N ILE A 88 12.44 24.98 6.57
CA ILE A 88 11.13 25.00 7.21
C ILE A 88 11.31 25.45 8.66
N ILE A 89 10.53 26.43 9.10
CA ILE A 89 10.51 26.90 10.49
C ILE A 89 9.08 26.82 11.07
N PRO A 90 8.92 26.66 12.39
CA PRO A 90 7.62 26.46 13.01
C PRO A 90 6.67 27.64 12.79
N ASN A 91 5.39 27.33 12.61
CA ASN A 91 4.28 28.26 12.47
C ASN A 91 4.43 29.27 11.31
N LYS A 92 5.27 28.94 10.33
CA LYS A 92 5.37 29.67 9.07
C LYS A 92 4.87 28.79 7.94
N GLU A 93 4.19 29.43 7.00
CA GLU A 93 3.77 28.77 5.77
C GLU A 93 5.01 28.29 5.00
N VAL A 94 4.94 27.05 4.54
CA VAL A 94 5.85 26.47 3.57
C VAL A 94 5.03 25.95 2.40
N VAL A 95 5.52 26.22 1.20
CA VAL A 95 4.98 25.66 -0.03
C VAL A 95 5.73 24.38 -0.34
N PHE A 96 5.01 23.29 -0.52
CA PHE A 96 5.55 22.04 -1.04
C PHE A 96 5.25 21.96 -2.54
N LEU A 97 6.26 21.56 -3.30
CA LEU A 97 6.17 21.22 -4.71
C LEU A 97 6.56 19.76 -4.87
N LEU A 98 5.58 18.91 -5.16
CA LEU A 98 5.73 17.47 -5.29
C LEU A 98 5.74 17.10 -6.77
N THR A 99 6.77 16.40 -7.21
CA THR A 99 6.91 15.97 -8.61
C THR A 99 7.11 14.46 -8.66
N PRO A 100 6.13 13.68 -9.13
CA PRO A 100 6.31 12.25 -9.33
C PRO A 100 7.32 12.02 -10.46
N GLN A 101 8.28 11.13 -10.22
CA GLN A 101 9.37 10.81 -11.14
C GLN A 101 9.44 9.30 -11.34
N LYS A 102 9.89 8.87 -12.52
CA LYS A 102 10.20 7.48 -12.82
C LYS A 102 11.71 7.29 -12.73
N LYS A 103 12.18 6.24 -12.04
CA LYS A 103 13.62 6.04 -11.75
C LYS A 103 14.49 5.91 -13.00
N ASP A 104 13.95 5.30 -14.06
CA ASP A 104 14.71 4.99 -15.28
C ASP A 104 14.53 6.04 -16.40
N THR A 105 13.60 6.97 -16.23
CA THR A 105 13.40 8.10 -17.15
C THR A 105 13.24 9.39 -16.38
N THR A 106 14.34 10.14 -16.26
CA THR A 106 14.31 11.53 -15.79
C THR A 106 13.81 12.42 -16.93
N ASN A 107 12.77 13.21 -16.66
CA ASN A 107 12.12 14.22 -17.55
C ASN A 107 10.84 13.81 -18.28
N GLU A 108 10.34 12.58 -18.13
CA GLU A 108 8.98 12.26 -18.56
C GLU A 108 7.98 12.64 -17.46
N GLN A 109 6.94 13.38 -17.81
CA GLN A 109 5.89 13.74 -16.86
C GLN A 109 5.12 12.49 -16.42
N VAL A 110 5.09 12.22 -15.12
CA VAL A 110 4.27 11.14 -14.55
C VAL A 110 2.90 11.69 -14.20
N THR A 111 1.88 11.31 -14.99
CA THR A 111 0.48 11.65 -14.69
C THR A 111 -0.13 10.71 -13.67
N LEU A 112 -0.99 11.22 -12.79
CA LEU A 112 -1.61 10.46 -11.72
C LEU A 112 -3.10 10.19 -11.97
N GLU A 113 -3.58 9.01 -11.58
CA GLU A 113 -5.00 8.68 -11.48
C GLU A 113 -5.65 9.43 -10.31
N THR A 114 -6.97 9.65 -10.37
CA THR A 114 -7.71 10.19 -9.22
C THR A 114 -8.16 9.02 -8.36
N ALA A 115 -7.79 9.05 -7.08
CA ALA A 115 -8.29 8.15 -6.05
C ALA A 115 -8.91 9.00 -4.93
N HIS A 116 -10.14 8.68 -4.53
CA HIS A 116 -10.85 9.42 -3.47
C HIS A 116 -10.86 10.94 -3.73
N GLU A 117 -11.27 11.30 -4.95
CA GLU A 117 -11.38 12.67 -5.46
C GLU A 117 -10.06 13.47 -5.54
N LYS A 118 -8.93 12.90 -5.12
CA LYS A 118 -7.61 13.56 -5.12
C LYS A 118 -6.59 12.77 -5.93
N LYS A 119 -5.51 13.46 -6.33
CA LYS A 119 -4.38 12.83 -7.05
C LYS A 119 -3.30 12.32 -6.10
N ILE A 120 -3.14 13.01 -4.97
CA ILE A 120 -2.16 12.72 -3.94
C ILE A 120 -2.84 12.94 -2.59
N HIS A 121 -2.78 11.92 -1.73
CA HIS A 121 -2.98 12.10 -0.31
C HIS A 121 -1.60 12.29 0.33
N LEU A 122 -1.35 13.46 0.89
CA LEU A 122 -0.09 13.77 1.55
C LEU A 122 -0.32 13.80 3.06
N ILE A 123 0.16 12.77 3.74
CA ILE A 123 0.08 12.66 5.19
C ILE A 123 1.38 13.19 5.79
N LEU A 124 1.27 14.21 6.64
CA LEU A 124 2.39 14.79 7.36
C LEU A 124 2.28 14.41 8.83
N VAL A 125 3.34 13.85 9.40
CA VAL A 125 3.37 13.48 10.82
C VAL A 125 4.68 13.87 11.47
N SER A 126 4.64 14.22 12.75
CA SER A 126 5.88 14.29 13.54
C SER A 126 6.47 12.89 13.70
N HIS A 127 7.79 12.78 13.86
CA HIS A 127 8.45 11.48 13.99
C HIS A 127 7.95 10.65 15.19
N ASP A 128 7.51 11.33 16.25
CA ASP A 128 6.90 10.74 17.45
C ASP A 128 5.39 10.46 17.31
N LEU A 129 4.81 10.74 16.13
CA LEU A 129 3.39 10.52 15.80
C LEU A 129 2.42 11.23 16.76
N SER A 130 2.86 12.34 17.35
CA SER A 130 2.04 13.20 18.19
C SER A 130 1.31 14.32 17.45
N TRP A 131 1.74 14.61 16.22
CA TRP A 131 1.11 15.55 15.30
C TRP A 131 0.84 14.89 13.96
N PHE A 132 -0.26 15.30 13.33
CA PHE A 132 -0.77 14.77 12.07
C PHE A 132 -1.44 15.90 11.29
N ASP A 133 -1.21 15.90 9.98
CA ASP A 133 -1.94 16.70 9.00
C ASP A 133 -2.17 15.87 7.73
N HIS A 134 -3.26 16.17 7.03
CA HIS A 134 -3.67 15.46 5.81
C HIS A 134 -4.06 16.48 4.76
N VAL A 135 -3.16 16.69 3.80
CA VAL A 135 -3.30 17.72 2.79
C VAL A 135 -3.30 17.12 1.39
N HIS A 136 -3.88 17.86 0.45
CA HIS A 136 -4.06 17.40 -0.92
C HIS A 136 -3.42 18.38 -1.90
N PRO A 137 -2.23 18.06 -2.42
CA PRO A 137 -1.58 18.84 -3.46
C PRO A 137 -2.41 18.95 -4.74
N GLU A 138 -2.42 20.15 -5.33
CA GLU A 138 -3.14 20.46 -6.57
C GLU A 138 -2.17 20.51 -7.75
N LEU A 139 -2.59 19.96 -8.89
CA LEU A 139 -1.80 19.94 -10.13
C LEU A 139 -1.55 21.38 -10.63
N THR A 140 -0.30 21.69 -10.95
CA THR A 140 0.11 22.95 -11.57
C THR A 140 0.40 22.78 -13.05
N ALA A 141 0.50 23.89 -13.78
CA ALA A 141 0.72 23.89 -15.23
C ALA A 141 2.04 23.25 -15.68
N ASP A 142 3.05 23.22 -14.81
CA ASP A 142 4.34 22.58 -15.04
C ASP A 142 4.34 21.07 -14.73
N GLY A 143 3.19 20.50 -14.36
CA GLY A 143 3.02 19.08 -14.08
C GLY A 143 3.40 18.64 -12.67
N SER A 144 3.86 19.57 -11.83
CA SER A 144 4.07 19.31 -10.40
C SER A 144 2.76 19.48 -9.61
N TYR A 145 2.81 19.15 -8.32
CA TYR A 145 1.67 19.24 -7.42
C TYR A 145 2.01 20.14 -6.24
N ARG A 146 1.22 21.19 -6.03
CA ARG A 146 1.49 22.24 -5.06
C ARG A 146 0.55 22.17 -3.87
N VAL A 147 1.10 22.34 -2.66
CA VAL A 147 0.30 22.53 -1.45
C VAL A 147 0.97 23.53 -0.50
N LYS A 148 0.17 24.26 0.26
CA LYS A 148 0.64 25.11 1.37
C LYS A 148 0.34 24.39 2.68
N THR A 149 1.31 24.37 3.58
CA THR A 149 1.16 23.81 4.93
C THR A 149 2.03 24.58 5.91
N ALA A 150 1.93 24.27 7.20
CA ALA A 150 2.78 24.78 8.25
C ALA A 150 2.96 23.72 9.34
N PHE A 151 4.11 23.73 9.99
CA PHE A 151 4.43 22.79 11.06
C PHE A 151 4.37 23.50 12.41
N PRO A 152 3.76 22.92 13.44
CA PRO A 152 3.54 23.63 14.71
C PRO A 152 4.82 23.77 15.56
N ALA A 153 5.80 22.88 15.35
CA ALA A 153 7.01 22.78 16.18
C ALA A 153 8.23 22.37 15.33
N ALA A 154 9.42 22.56 15.90
CA ALA A 154 10.66 22.09 15.31
C ALA A 154 10.83 20.59 15.55
N GLY A 155 11.58 19.91 14.69
CA GLY A 155 11.88 18.48 14.82
C GLY A 155 11.90 17.72 13.50
N HIS A 156 11.93 16.39 13.62
CA HIS A 156 11.85 15.47 12.49
C HIS A 156 10.39 15.14 12.19
N TYR A 157 10.06 15.14 10.91
CA TYR A 157 8.74 14.83 10.38
C TYR A 157 8.87 13.80 9.24
N LEU A 158 7.78 13.09 8.98
CA LEU A 158 7.63 12.22 7.82
C LEU A 158 6.46 12.72 6.98
N ALA A 159 6.65 12.74 5.67
CA ALA A 159 5.58 12.85 4.70
C ALA A 159 5.38 11.51 4.00
N PHE A 160 4.15 11.01 4.00
CA PHE A 160 3.74 9.87 3.16
C PHE A 160 2.99 10.41 1.97
N ALA A 161 3.60 10.33 0.79
CA ALA A 161 2.95 10.64 -0.47
C ALA A 161 2.31 9.36 -1.01
N ASP A 162 0.99 9.28 -0.90
CA ASP A 162 0.15 8.18 -1.38
C ASP A 162 -0.49 8.61 -2.71
N TYR A 163 -0.17 7.88 -3.79
CA TYR A 163 -0.60 8.20 -5.14
C TYR A 163 -0.59 6.99 -6.07
N LYS A 164 -1.22 7.15 -7.25
CA LYS A 164 -1.25 6.11 -8.28
C LYS A 164 -0.91 6.68 -9.65
N PRO A 165 0.26 6.37 -10.23
CA PRO A 165 0.58 6.71 -11.61
C PRO A 165 -0.39 6.05 -12.61
N VAL A 166 -0.74 6.78 -13.67
CA VAL A 166 -1.53 6.21 -14.78
C VAL A 166 -0.79 5.02 -15.38
N GLY A 167 -1.43 3.85 -15.38
CA GLY A 167 -0.84 2.63 -15.93
C GLY A 167 0.18 1.94 -15.03
N GLY A 168 0.47 2.48 -13.84
CA GLY A 168 1.30 1.86 -12.81
C GLY A 168 0.48 1.32 -11.63
N ASP A 169 1.18 0.69 -10.69
CA ASP A 169 0.61 0.28 -9.41
C ASP A 169 0.51 1.45 -8.42
N HIS A 170 -0.25 1.26 -7.33
CA HIS A 170 -0.30 2.20 -6.22
C HIS A 170 1.06 2.33 -5.54
N VAL A 171 1.44 3.55 -5.15
CA VAL A 171 2.74 3.88 -4.57
C VAL A 171 2.57 4.73 -3.33
N VAL A 172 3.28 4.36 -2.27
CA VAL A 172 3.49 5.20 -1.09
C VAL A 172 4.97 5.49 -0.97
N ASN A 173 5.37 6.77 -1.04
CA ASN A 173 6.73 7.17 -0.72
C ASN A 173 6.78 7.85 0.64
N LYS A 174 7.73 7.43 1.47
CA LYS A 174 8.06 8.05 2.74
C LYS A 174 9.21 9.04 2.53
N ILE A 175 8.98 10.30 2.86
CA ILE A 175 9.92 11.41 2.69
C ILE A 175 10.24 11.98 4.07
N GLU A 176 11.52 12.09 4.41
CA GLU A 176 11.95 12.72 5.64
C GLU A 176 11.96 14.24 5.51
N LEU A 177 11.50 14.91 6.56
CA LEU A 177 11.43 16.36 6.65
C LEU A 177 12.09 16.84 7.94
N HIS A 178 12.73 18.00 7.87
CA HIS A 178 13.32 18.65 9.04
C HIS A 178 12.74 20.07 9.19
N VAL A 179 12.24 20.36 10.39
CA VAL A 179 11.77 21.70 10.77
C VAL A 179 12.76 22.26 11.80
N GLU A 180 13.37 23.38 11.45
CA GLU A 180 14.46 24.01 12.20
C GLU A 180 13.98 24.62 13.53
N GLY A 181 14.85 24.62 14.54
CA GLY A 181 14.60 25.28 15.82
C GLY A 181 14.68 24.35 17.04
N ALA A 182 14.18 24.84 18.18
CA ALA A 182 14.21 24.09 19.43
C ALA A 182 13.18 22.96 19.43
N VAL A 183 13.66 21.72 19.47
CA VAL A 183 12.82 20.52 19.43
C VAL A 183 12.15 20.31 20.80
N PRO A 184 10.81 20.17 20.87
CA PRO A 184 10.10 19.89 22.11
C PRO A 184 10.37 18.46 22.60
N PRO A 185 10.07 18.15 23.89
CA PRO A 185 10.16 16.78 24.39
C PRO A 185 9.29 15.80 23.58
N VAL A 186 9.88 14.68 23.20
CA VAL A 186 9.24 13.60 22.43
C VAL A 186 8.07 13.01 23.24
N LYS A 187 6.89 12.88 22.61
CA LYS A 187 5.77 12.17 23.24
C LYS A 187 5.96 10.67 23.10
N GLN A 188 5.59 9.96 24.16
CA GLN A 188 5.68 8.49 24.24
C GLN A 188 4.29 7.88 24.23
N TYR A 189 4.14 6.78 23.49
CA TYR A 189 2.92 6.02 23.39
C TYR A 189 3.21 4.56 23.72
N THR A 190 2.90 4.16 24.96
CA THR A 190 3.18 2.81 25.48
C THR A 190 1.90 2.03 25.80
N GLY A 191 0.76 2.71 25.87
CA GLY A 191 -0.53 2.14 26.22
C GLY A 191 -1.55 2.25 25.08
N GLU A 192 -2.55 1.38 25.14
CA GLU A 192 -3.70 1.44 24.25
C GLU A 192 -4.61 2.61 24.63
N LYS A 193 -5.13 3.32 23.62
CA LYS A 193 -6.13 4.38 23.75
C LYS A 193 -7.12 4.21 22.61
N LEU A 194 -8.20 3.49 22.86
CA LEU A 194 -9.19 3.11 21.84
C LEU A 194 -10.27 4.16 21.58
N SER A 195 -10.20 5.31 22.24
CA SER A 195 -11.16 6.39 22.04
C SER A 195 -10.51 7.76 22.15
N GLY A 196 -11.16 8.75 21.53
CA GLY A 196 -10.75 10.15 21.57
C GLY A 196 -11.93 11.06 21.23
N ALA A 197 -11.70 12.38 21.28
CA ALA A 197 -12.76 13.36 21.03
C ALA A 197 -12.25 14.57 20.25
N SER A 198 -13.17 15.20 19.52
CA SER A 198 -12.98 16.47 18.81
C SER A 198 -14.26 17.30 18.97
N GLY A 199 -14.21 18.31 19.83
CA GLY A 199 -15.40 19.08 20.21
C GLY A 199 -16.45 18.19 20.87
N LYS A 200 -17.67 18.18 20.31
CA LYS A 200 -18.79 17.35 20.80
C LYS A 200 -18.80 15.92 20.27
N TYR A 201 -17.90 15.59 19.35
CA TYR A 201 -17.82 14.25 18.80
C TYR A 201 -16.77 13.42 19.53
N ALA A 202 -17.09 12.16 19.79
CA ALA A 202 -16.15 11.16 20.27
C ALA A 202 -16.11 9.99 19.27
N PHE A 203 -14.93 9.39 19.12
CA PHE A 203 -14.73 8.17 18.36
C PHE A 203 -14.24 7.08 19.31
N SER A 204 -14.73 5.86 19.11
CA SER A 204 -14.15 4.66 19.71
C SER A 204 -13.97 3.57 18.66
N VAL A 205 -12.91 2.77 18.80
CA VAL A 205 -12.60 1.64 17.91
C VAL A 205 -12.38 0.38 18.73
N LYS A 206 -12.91 -0.75 18.25
CA LYS A 206 -12.67 -2.06 18.86
C LYS A 206 -12.46 -3.12 17.79
N PRO A 207 -11.66 -4.16 18.06
CA PRO A 207 -11.48 -5.26 17.12
C PRO A 207 -12.72 -6.16 17.15
N ILE A 208 -13.16 -6.61 15.97
CA ILE A 208 -14.12 -7.70 15.85
C ILE A 208 -13.31 -8.99 16.05
N GLY A 209 -13.58 -9.72 17.14
CA GLY A 209 -12.76 -10.87 17.58
C GLY A 209 -11.96 -10.62 18.86
N GLY A 210 -12.06 -9.43 19.46
CA GLY A 210 -11.63 -9.17 20.84
C GLY A 210 -10.17 -8.72 21.01
N GLN A 211 -9.29 -8.93 20.04
CA GLN A 211 -7.90 -8.44 20.08
C GLN A 211 -7.44 -7.91 18.72
N PHE A 212 -6.55 -6.91 18.73
CA PHE A 212 -5.82 -6.49 17.53
C PHE A 212 -4.65 -7.44 17.32
N VAL A 213 -4.61 -8.14 16.17
CA VAL A 213 -3.56 -9.10 15.86
C VAL A 213 -2.94 -8.83 14.49
N ALA A 214 -1.63 -9.07 14.38
CA ALA A 214 -0.88 -8.99 13.15
C ALA A 214 -0.89 -10.30 12.35
N GLY A 215 -0.59 -10.19 11.06
CA GLY A 215 -0.40 -11.33 10.15
C GLY A 215 -1.67 -11.86 9.49
N ASN A 216 -2.85 -11.38 9.89
CA ASN A 216 -4.14 -11.76 9.32
C ASN A 216 -4.99 -10.52 9.01
N GLY A 217 -5.96 -10.69 8.10
CA GLY A 217 -6.97 -9.66 7.85
C GLY A 217 -7.78 -9.37 9.12
N MET A 218 -7.86 -8.10 9.48
CA MET A 218 -8.54 -7.61 10.67
C MET A 218 -9.79 -6.81 10.29
N GLN A 219 -10.84 -6.99 11.09
CA GLN A 219 -12.02 -6.14 11.08
C GLN A 219 -12.11 -5.38 12.41
N MET A 220 -12.43 -4.09 12.33
CA MET A 220 -12.62 -3.24 13.51
C MET A 220 -13.93 -2.47 13.37
N GLU A 221 -14.68 -2.36 14.46
CA GLU A 221 -15.88 -1.53 14.53
C GLU A 221 -15.50 -0.15 15.09
N GLY A 222 -15.83 0.90 14.34
CA GLY A 222 -15.69 2.30 14.75
C GLY A 222 -17.06 2.91 15.05
N VAL A 223 -17.21 3.51 16.23
CA VAL A 223 -18.44 4.19 16.66
C VAL A 223 -18.17 5.67 16.85
N ILE A 224 -19.06 6.51 16.32
CA ILE A 224 -19.08 7.95 16.58
C ILE A 224 -20.22 8.28 17.53
N GLU A 225 -19.91 9.03 18.57
CA GLU A 225 -20.89 9.62 19.48
C GLU A 225 -20.88 11.13 19.33
N LYS A 226 -22.03 11.77 19.48
CA LYS A 226 -22.20 13.21 19.57
C LYS A 226 -22.84 13.53 20.92
N SER A 227 -22.10 14.22 21.79
CA SER A 227 -22.55 14.53 23.15
C SER A 227 -22.99 13.29 23.94
N GLY A 228 -22.27 12.17 23.77
CA GLY A 228 -22.51 10.90 24.46
C GLY A 228 -23.63 10.03 23.87
N GLN A 229 -24.22 10.41 22.73
CA GLN A 229 -25.20 9.59 22.02
C GLN A 229 -24.61 9.09 20.71
N ALA A 230 -24.77 7.79 20.42
CA ALA A 230 -24.34 7.22 19.15
C ALA A 230 -25.02 7.92 17.96
N VAL A 231 -24.23 8.19 16.93
CA VAL A 231 -24.70 8.81 15.68
C VAL A 231 -24.58 7.81 14.55
N ASP A 232 -25.63 7.74 13.71
CA ASP A 232 -25.54 7.03 12.45
C ASP A 232 -24.62 7.79 11.49
N VAL A 233 -23.45 7.21 11.20
CA VAL A 233 -22.42 7.85 10.37
C VAL A 233 -22.85 8.03 8.90
N ASN A 234 -23.96 7.43 8.46
CA ASN A 234 -24.54 7.73 7.15
C ASN A 234 -25.04 9.18 7.04
N THR A 235 -25.34 9.81 8.17
CA THR A 235 -25.81 11.21 8.21
C THR A 235 -24.70 12.22 7.92
N PHE A 236 -23.44 11.80 7.94
CA PHE A 236 -22.31 12.66 7.64
C PHE A 236 -22.19 12.91 6.14
N THR A 237 -21.86 14.15 5.77
CA THR A 237 -21.43 14.48 4.41
C THR A 237 -20.09 13.82 4.11
N ASP A 238 -19.87 13.47 2.85
CA ASP A 238 -18.58 12.88 2.46
C ASP A 238 -17.46 13.91 2.65
N TYR A 239 -16.29 13.41 3.01
CA TYR A 239 -15.02 14.11 2.96
C TYR A 239 -14.16 13.35 1.95
N LEU A 240 -13.81 13.99 0.84
CA LEU A 240 -13.01 13.39 -0.25
C LEU A 240 -13.62 12.07 -0.79
N GLY A 241 -14.93 12.07 -1.01
CA GLY A 241 -15.67 10.92 -1.55
C GLY A 241 -15.83 9.74 -0.60
N ALA A 242 -15.53 9.87 0.69
CA ALA A 242 -15.74 8.85 1.71
C ALA A 242 -16.38 9.41 3.00
N LYS A 243 -17.02 8.55 3.78
CA LYS A 243 -17.61 8.95 5.09
C LYS A 243 -16.56 9.24 6.14
N ALA A 244 -15.38 8.63 6.01
CA ALA A 244 -14.22 8.95 6.81
C ALA A 244 -12.93 8.52 6.10
N HIS A 245 -11.80 9.05 6.54
CA HIS A 245 -10.48 8.50 6.27
C HIS A 245 -9.81 8.12 7.57
N ILE A 246 -9.18 6.97 7.58
CA ILE A 246 -8.40 6.48 8.71
C ILE A 246 -6.96 6.29 8.23
N VAL A 247 -6.02 6.92 8.93
CA VAL A 247 -4.60 6.68 8.75
C VAL A 247 -4.07 6.03 10.00
N ILE A 248 -3.32 4.94 9.86
CA ILE A 248 -2.69 4.21 10.96
C ILE A 248 -1.21 4.03 10.64
N ILE A 249 -0.35 4.38 11.59
CA ILE A 249 1.11 4.34 11.44
C ILE A 249 1.76 3.60 12.61
N GLY A 250 2.62 2.62 12.31
CA GLY A 250 3.42 1.90 13.31
C GLY A 250 4.43 2.83 14.00
N MET A 251 4.53 2.76 15.33
CA MET A 251 5.46 3.61 16.09
C MET A 251 6.92 3.32 15.73
N ASP A 252 7.28 2.05 15.56
CA ASP A 252 8.69 1.64 15.41
C ASP A 252 9.15 1.67 13.94
N ASP A 253 8.42 0.99 13.06
CA ASP A 253 8.82 0.83 11.66
C ASP A 253 8.19 1.84 10.69
N LYS A 254 7.26 2.66 11.20
CA LYS A 254 6.50 3.64 10.41
C LYS A 254 5.76 2.99 9.24
N GLU A 255 5.28 1.76 9.42
CA GLU A 255 4.32 1.11 8.52
C GLU A 255 3.11 2.02 8.34
N TYR A 256 2.73 2.32 7.11
CA TYR A 256 1.65 3.23 6.76
C TYR A 256 0.44 2.47 6.23
N LEU A 257 -0.73 2.72 6.82
CA LEU A 257 -2.01 2.17 6.40
C LEU A 257 -3.00 3.33 6.17
N HIS A 258 -3.62 3.38 4.99
CA HIS A 258 -4.71 4.30 4.67
C HIS A 258 -5.97 3.49 4.41
N VAL A 259 -6.99 3.70 5.24
CA VAL A 259 -8.23 2.92 5.23
C VAL A 259 -9.43 3.84 5.06
N HIS A 260 -10.36 3.40 4.23
CA HIS A 260 -11.61 4.07 3.94
C HIS A 260 -12.71 3.12 4.42
N PRO A 261 -13.31 3.37 5.60
CA PRO A 261 -14.23 2.43 6.18
C PRO A 261 -15.54 2.36 5.40
N GLU A 262 -16.10 1.15 5.36
CA GLU A 262 -17.49 0.95 4.97
C GLU A 262 -18.43 1.38 6.11
N VAL A 263 -19.71 1.58 5.79
CA VAL A 263 -20.73 1.82 6.81
C VAL A 263 -21.65 0.62 6.91
N VAL A 264 -21.73 0.04 8.11
CA VAL A 264 -22.62 -1.10 8.42
C VAL A 264 -23.39 -0.78 9.68
N ASN A 265 -24.73 -0.85 9.61
CA ASN A 265 -25.63 -0.56 10.74
C ASN A 265 -25.34 0.79 11.43
N GLY A 266 -25.05 1.82 10.62
CA GLY A 266 -24.76 3.18 11.09
C GLY A 266 -23.42 3.36 11.79
N LYS A 267 -22.51 2.39 11.69
CA LYS A 267 -21.16 2.42 12.26
C LYS A 267 -20.11 2.22 11.17
N PHE A 268 -18.86 2.60 11.46
CA PHE A 268 -17.73 2.29 10.59
C PHE A 268 -17.32 0.83 10.73
N ASN A 269 -17.21 0.14 9.60
CA ASN A 269 -16.60 -1.17 9.49
C ASN A 269 -15.25 -1.01 8.79
N ILE A 270 -14.18 -1.29 9.52
CA ILE A 270 -12.81 -0.97 9.12
C ILE A 270 -12.08 -2.27 8.83
N HIS A 271 -11.69 -2.50 7.57
CA HIS A 271 -10.88 -3.65 7.17
C HIS A 271 -9.44 -3.22 6.94
N THR A 272 -8.50 -3.89 7.59
CA THR A 272 -7.07 -3.64 7.38
C THR A 272 -6.26 -4.89 7.72
N THR A 273 -4.95 -4.86 7.48
CA THR A 273 -4.01 -5.90 7.89
C THR A 273 -2.81 -5.23 8.52
N PHE A 274 -2.46 -5.65 9.74
CA PHE A 274 -1.21 -5.24 10.38
C PHE A 274 -0.15 -6.30 10.06
N ASN A 275 0.97 -5.90 9.47
CA ASN A 275 2.00 -6.90 9.12
C ASN A 275 2.83 -7.31 10.32
N LYS A 276 2.96 -6.44 11.34
CA LYS A 276 3.77 -6.71 12.53
C LYS A 276 3.03 -6.38 13.83
N PRO A 277 3.36 -7.07 14.94
CA PRO A 277 2.93 -6.63 16.26
C PRO A 277 3.62 -5.32 16.63
N GLY A 278 2.98 -4.51 17.47
CA GLY A 278 3.54 -3.25 17.93
C GLY A 278 2.49 -2.23 18.35
N ILE A 279 2.97 -1.04 18.73
CA ILE A 279 2.10 0.11 18.98
C ILE A 279 1.88 0.85 17.67
N TYR A 280 0.62 1.17 17.37
CA TYR A 280 0.24 1.93 16.20
C TYR A 280 -0.52 3.19 16.62
N ARG A 281 -0.21 4.32 16.00
CA ARG A 281 -0.96 5.58 16.14
C ARG A 281 -1.92 5.73 14.98
N GLY A 282 -3.17 6.05 15.28
CA GLY A 282 -4.21 6.20 14.29
C GLY A 282 -4.92 7.54 14.39
N TRP A 283 -5.43 8.01 13.27
CA TRP A 283 -6.28 9.20 13.17
C TRP A 283 -7.46 8.89 12.28
N ILE A 284 -8.66 9.26 12.72
CA ILE A 284 -9.87 9.28 11.90
C ILE A 284 -10.24 10.71 11.56
N GLN A 285 -10.57 10.94 10.30
CA GLN A 285 -11.10 12.19 9.79
C GLN A 285 -12.49 11.99 9.19
N PHE A 286 -13.47 12.81 9.59
CA PHE A 286 -14.83 12.80 9.07
C PHE A 286 -15.45 14.20 9.15
N ASN A 287 -16.45 14.47 8.30
CA ASN A 287 -17.22 15.72 8.36
C ASN A 287 -18.45 15.55 9.25
N GLY A 288 -18.50 16.29 10.36
CA GLY A 288 -19.64 16.36 11.26
C GLY A 288 -20.10 17.81 11.41
N ASP A 289 -21.40 18.07 11.19
CA ASP A 289 -21.96 19.43 11.17
C ASP A 289 -21.17 20.38 10.25
N ASP A 290 -20.89 19.92 9.02
CA ASP A 290 -20.13 20.63 7.97
C ASP A 290 -18.71 21.07 8.39
N LYS A 291 -18.14 20.42 9.41
CA LYS A 291 -16.77 20.66 9.87
C LYS A 291 -15.96 19.38 9.88
N LEU A 292 -14.71 19.49 9.45
CA LEU A 292 -13.75 18.41 9.55
C LEU A 292 -13.37 18.16 11.01
N HIS A 293 -13.61 16.94 11.49
CA HIS A 293 -13.15 16.46 12.78
C HIS A 293 -12.00 15.49 12.57
N THR A 294 -10.94 15.64 13.37
CA THR A 294 -9.82 14.69 13.44
C THR A 294 -9.72 14.17 14.87
N ILE A 295 -9.72 12.86 15.06
CA ILE A 295 -9.61 12.21 16.38
C ILE A 295 -8.49 11.18 16.34
N ASP A 296 -7.59 11.21 17.33
CA ASP A 296 -6.47 10.29 17.46
C ASP A 296 -6.81 9.09 18.37
N PHE A 297 -6.18 7.95 18.08
CA PHE A 297 -6.24 6.73 18.90
C PHE A 297 -4.89 6.00 18.85
N THR A 298 -4.70 5.05 19.76
CA THR A 298 -3.50 4.22 19.84
C THR A 298 -3.91 2.76 19.98
N LEU A 299 -3.43 1.90 19.09
CA LEU A 299 -3.69 0.46 19.09
C LEU A 299 -2.47 -0.30 19.63
N ASN A 300 -2.72 -1.39 20.35
CA ASN A 300 -1.70 -2.36 20.74
C ASN A 300 -1.92 -3.67 19.98
N VAL A 301 -1.21 -3.83 18.86
CA VAL A 301 -1.33 -5.00 17.98
C VAL A 301 -0.45 -6.12 18.50
N LYS A 302 -1.05 -7.27 18.78
CA LYS A 302 -0.35 -8.48 19.24
C LYS A 302 0.08 -9.35 18.08
N GLN A 303 1.01 -10.26 18.35
CA GLN A 303 1.37 -11.29 17.39
C GLN A 303 0.15 -12.21 17.20
N GLY A 304 -0.32 -12.36 15.96
CA GLY A 304 -1.36 -13.32 15.63
C GLY A 304 -0.83 -14.75 15.69
N ALA A 305 -1.73 -15.71 15.91
CA ALA A 305 -1.42 -17.11 15.69
C ALA A 305 -1.11 -17.32 14.20
N THR A 306 0.02 -17.96 13.90
CA THR A 306 0.33 -18.43 12.55
C THR A 306 -0.73 -19.45 12.16
N LEU A 307 -1.52 -19.17 11.12
CA LEU A 307 -2.35 -20.20 10.51
C LEU A 307 -1.41 -21.21 9.85
N ASP A 308 -1.15 -22.33 10.52
CA ASP A 308 -0.51 -23.48 9.90
C ASP A 308 -1.39 -23.94 8.73
N ALA A 309 -0.96 -23.67 7.51
CA ALA A 309 -1.66 -24.02 6.28
C ALA A 309 -1.67 -25.54 5.99
N THR A 310 -1.66 -26.41 7.01
CA THR A 310 -1.52 -27.87 6.84
C THR A 310 -2.58 -28.72 7.54
N LYS A 311 -3.64 -28.14 8.13
CA LYS A 311 -4.57 -28.93 8.96
C LYS A 311 -6.06 -28.86 8.64
N ASP A 312 -6.46 -28.46 7.43
CA ASP A 312 -7.83 -28.73 6.97
C ASP A 312 -7.82 -29.25 5.53
N ASN A 313 -7.60 -30.56 5.38
CA ASN A 313 -7.99 -31.29 4.19
C ASN A 313 -9.05 -32.33 4.59
N PRO A 314 -10.35 -32.06 4.46
CA PRO A 314 -11.38 -33.05 4.70
C PRO A 314 -11.51 -33.92 3.44
N SER A 315 -10.59 -34.87 3.28
CA SER A 315 -10.71 -35.91 2.25
C SER A 315 -10.37 -37.27 2.82
N ASN A 316 -11.30 -37.84 3.61
CA ASN A 316 -11.65 -39.26 3.55
C ASN A 316 -12.73 -39.60 4.59
N SER A 317 -13.98 -39.65 4.13
CA SER A 317 -14.97 -40.57 4.72
C SER A 317 -15.63 -41.32 3.58
N SER A 318 -15.06 -42.48 3.27
CA SER A 318 -15.68 -43.51 2.45
C SER A 318 -16.89 -44.09 3.18
N THR A 319 -18.09 -43.66 2.82
CA THR A 319 -19.33 -44.37 3.19
C THR A 319 -19.70 -45.33 2.07
N THR A 320 -19.54 -46.61 2.38
CA THR A 320 -19.99 -47.77 1.62
C THR A 320 -21.51 -47.85 1.54
N HIS A 321 -22.00 -48.31 0.38
CA HIS A 321 -23.39 -48.60 0.04
C HIS A 321 -24.12 -49.49 1.05
N GLY A 322 -25.39 -49.19 1.27
CA GLY A 322 -26.40 -50.09 1.82
C GLY A 322 -27.77 -49.76 1.22
N GLU A 323 -28.16 -50.53 0.21
CA GLU A 323 -29.55 -50.59 -0.27
C GLU A 323 -30.44 -51.15 0.85
N HIS A 324 -31.63 -50.58 1.06
CA HIS A 324 -32.86 -51.35 1.30
C HIS A 324 -34.11 -50.49 1.13
N GLN A 325 -35.10 -51.16 0.54
CA GLN A 325 -36.41 -50.74 0.06
C GLN A 325 -37.34 -50.13 1.13
N ALA A 326 -38.28 -49.30 0.70
CA ALA A 326 -39.65 -49.31 1.24
C ALA A 326 -40.66 -48.74 0.24
N GLU A 327 -41.72 -49.50 0.05
CA GLU A 327 -42.88 -49.30 -0.83
C GLU A 327 -43.77 -48.13 -0.41
N HIS A 328 -44.43 -47.52 -1.39
CA HIS A 328 -45.55 -46.61 -1.20
C HIS A 328 -46.86 -47.40 -1.15
N HIS A 329 -47.61 -47.26 -0.05
CA HIS A 329 -49.05 -47.49 0.00
C HIS A 329 -49.76 -46.21 0.45
N HIS A 330 -50.64 -45.75 -0.44
CA HIS A 330 -51.77 -44.80 -0.32
C HIS A 330 -51.60 -43.45 0.39
#